data_AF-A0A497AHV1-F1
#
_entry.id   AF-A0A497AHV1-F1
#
_cell.length_a   1.000
_cell.length_b   1.000
_cell.length_c   1.000
_cell.angle_alpha   90.00
_cell.angle_beta   90.00
_cell.angle_gamma   90.00
#
_symmetry.space_group_name_H-M   'P 1'
#
loop_
_entity.id
_entity.type
_entity.pdbx_description
1 polymer ?
#
loop_
_entity_poly.entity_id
_entity_poly.type
_entity_poly.pdbx_seq_one_letter_code
_entity_poly.pdbx_strand_id
1 'polypeptide(L)'
;MNKLKLNYLLDAVIGLAFLLSGATGIAFLLMGEGGYQGGRNPGFGTALLGLSRGTWSDLHTLGSVVMIAGVVVHIVLHWNWIVCATKKML
;
A
#
# COMPACT_ATOMS: atom_id res chain seq x y z
N MET A 1 24.07 -11.74 1.17
CA MET A 1 23.33 -11.34 2.40
C MET A 1 22.82 -12.60 3.09
N ASN A 2 22.75 -12.62 4.43
CA ASN A 2 22.12 -13.74 5.16
C ASN A 2 20.61 -13.79 4.86
N LYS A 3 20.03 -14.97 4.67
CA LYS A 3 18.58 -15.17 4.44
C LYS A 3 17.72 -14.44 5.47
N LEU A 4 18.11 -14.49 6.75
CA LEU A 4 17.41 -13.76 7.81
C LEU A 4 17.39 -12.25 7.55
N LYS A 5 18.55 -11.67 7.17
CA LYS A 5 18.65 -10.24 6.88
C LYS A 5 17.86 -9.84 5.64
N LEU A 6 17.85 -10.68 4.61
CA LEU A 6 17.08 -10.46 3.39
C LEU A 6 15.57 -10.43 3.69
N ASN A 7 15.06 -11.45 4.38
CA ASN A 7 13.65 -11.55 4.72
C ASN A 7 13.22 -10.40 5.63
N TYR A 8 14.02 -10.09 6.67
CA TYR A 8 13.73 -8.98 7.58
C TYR A 8 13.67 -7.63 6.85
N LEU A 9 14.62 -7.37 5.94
CA LEU A 9 14.63 -6.14 5.15
C LEU A 9 13.44 -6.07 4.19
N LEU A 10 13.12 -7.18 3.52
CA LEU A 10 11.96 -7.24 2.63
C LEU A 10 10.66 -6.96 3.38
N ASP A 11 10.47 -7.59 4.54
CA ASP A 11 9.28 -7.40 5.37
C ASP A 11 9.18 -5.98 5.92
N ALA A 12 10.32 -5.36 6.29
CA ALA A 12 10.36 -3.97 6.70
C ALA A 12 9.95 -3.01 5.56
N VAL A 13 10.43 -3.26 4.34
CA VAL A 13 10.04 -2.47 3.15
C VAL A 13 8.55 -2.64 2.86
N ILE A 14 8.03 -3.87 2.91
CA ILE A 14 6.60 -4.14 2.74
C ILE A 14 5.78 -3.43 3.82
N GLY A 15 6.20 -3.49 5.08
CA GLY A 15 5.53 -2.85 6.20
C GLY A 15 5.46 -1.33 6.06
N LEU A 16 6.56 -0.68 5.65
CA LEU A 16 6.58 0.76 5.38
C LEU A 16 5.69 1.14 4.20
N ALA A 17 5.73 0.36 3.11
CA ALA A 17 4.89 0.59 1.94
C ALA A 17 3.39 0.39 2.27
N PHE A 18 3.07 -0.60 3.11
CA PHE A 18 1.73 -0.82 3.64
C PHE A 18 1.24 0.38 4.46
N LEU A 19 2.07 0.90 5.36
CA LEU A 19 1.70 2.07 6.17
C LEU A 19 1.47 3.31 5.29
N LEU A 20 2.31 3.55 4.29
CA LEU A 20 2.13 4.64 3.33
C LEU A 20 0.83 4.47 2.53
N SER A 21 0.60 3.28 1.97
CA SER A 21 -0.59 2.96 1.18
C SER A 21 -1.87 3.04 2.04
N GLY A 22 -1.83 2.53 3.27
CA GLY A 22 -2.96 2.58 4.21
C GLY A 22 -3.28 4.00 4.63
N ALA A 23 -2.27 4.80 5.00
CA ALA A 23 -2.45 6.19 5.40
C ALA A 23 -3.01 7.05 4.26
N THR A 24 -2.48 6.90 3.04
CA THR A 24 -2.99 7.61 1.85
C THR A 24 -4.39 7.12 1.46
N GLY A 25 -4.73 5.84 1.66
CA GLY A 25 -6.07 5.31 1.47
C GLY A 25 -7.08 5.93 2.44
N ILE A 26 -6.72 6.05 3.72
CA ILE A 26 -7.51 6.77 4.73
C ILE A 26 -7.65 8.25 4.36
N ALA A 27 -6.58 8.87 3.85
CA ALA A 27 -6.62 10.27 3.40
C ALA A 27 -7.67 10.51 2.30
N PHE A 28 -7.89 9.56 1.38
CA PHE A 28 -8.95 9.68 0.37
C PHE A 28 -10.36 9.69 0.95
N LEU A 29 -10.60 9.08 2.12
CA LEU A 29 -11.90 9.15 2.79
C LEU A 29 -12.26 10.57 3.26
N LEU A 30 -11.26 11.45 3.35
CA LEU A 30 -11.39 12.84 3.79
C LEU A 30 -11.35 13.84 2.61
N MET A 31 -11.17 13.37 1.37
CA MET A 31 -11.08 14.20 0.17
C MET A 31 -12.21 13.87 -0.80
N GLY A 32 -12.70 14.88 -1.53
CA GLY A 32 -13.74 14.67 -2.53
C GLY A 32 -13.28 13.78 -3.69
N GLU A 33 -14.20 13.04 -4.32
CA GLU A 33 -13.95 12.19 -5.49
C GLU A 33 -14.85 12.59 -6.68
N GLY A 34 -14.29 12.60 -7.90
CA GLY A 34 -15.03 12.69 -9.17
C GLY A 34 -15.50 14.07 -9.65
N GLY A 35 -15.50 14.27 -10.98
CA GLY A 35 -16.04 15.45 -11.69
C GLY A 35 -15.09 16.66 -11.79
N TYR A 36 -15.29 17.54 -12.79
CA TYR A 36 -14.63 18.87 -12.80
C TYR A 36 -15.07 19.61 -11.53
N GLN A 37 -14.12 19.89 -10.62
CA GLN A 37 -14.39 20.55 -9.34
C GLN A 37 -15.47 19.90 -8.45
N GLY A 38 -15.67 18.57 -8.48
CA GLY A 38 -16.66 17.92 -7.61
C GLY A 38 -18.09 18.07 -8.06
N GLY A 39 -18.30 18.45 -9.32
CA GLY A 39 -19.63 18.81 -9.83
C GLY A 39 -20.15 20.07 -9.14
N ARG A 40 -21.32 19.98 -8.49
CA ARG A 40 -21.97 21.11 -7.78
C ARG A 40 -21.69 21.10 -6.27
N ASN A 41 -20.66 20.40 -5.81
CA ASN A 41 -20.37 20.25 -4.37
C ASN A 41 -19.63 21.49 -3.81
N PRO A 42 -20.24 22.31 -2.94
CA PRO A 42 -19.59 23.49 -2.36
C PRO A 42 -18.46 23.12 -1.37
N GLY A 43 -18.44 21.88 -0.88
CA GLY A 43 -17.41 21.35 0.02
C GLY A 43 -16.30 20.58 -0.69
N PHE A 44 -16.08 20.80 -2.00
CA PHE A 44 -15.09 20.05 -2.78
C PHE A 44 -13.65 20.39 -2.36
N GLY A 45 -13.18 19.71 -1.31
CA GLY A 45 -11.79 19.69 -0.90
C GLY A 45 -11.01 18.63 -1.70
N THR A 46 -10.17 19.06 -2.63
CA THR A 46 -9.16 18.20 -3.29
C THR A 46 -7.78 18.39 -2.71
N ALA A 47 -7.69 18.88 -1.48
CA ALA A 47 -6.42 19.01 -0.78
C ALA A 47 -6.59 18.56 0.66
N LEU A 48 -5.57 17.87 1.15
CA LEU A 48 -5.47 17.45 2.55
C LEU A 48 -4.03 17.72 2.99
N LEU A 49 -3.87 18.34 4.16
CA LEU A 49 -2.56 18.76 4.70
C LEU A 49 -1.73 19.61 3.72
N GLY A 50 -2.39 20.47 2.93
CA GLY A 50 -1.73 21.33 1.95
C GLY A 50 -1.24 20.61 0.68
N LEU A 51 -1.46 19.29 0.56
CA LEU A 51 -1.13 18.50 -0.61
C LEU A 51 -2.38 18.23 -1.45
N SER A 52 -2.22 18.27 -2.78
CA SER A 52 -3.31 17.97 -3.71
C SER A 52 -3.70 16.48 -3.63
N ARG A 53 -4.97 16.16 -3.91
CA ARG A 53 -5.47 14.79 -4.04
C ARG A 53 -4.69 13.99 -5.09
N GLY A 54 -4.18 14.66 -6.14
CA GLY A 54 -3.29 14.05 -7.13
C GLY A 54 -2.00 13.56 -6.48
N THR A 55 -1.34 14.40 -5.67
CA THR A 55 -0.14 13.99 -4.91
C THR A 55 -0.42 12.83 -3.97
N TRP A 56 -1.56 12.84 -3.26
CA TRP A 56 -1.99 11.70 -2.46
C TRP A 56 -2.22 10.45 -3.29
N SER A 57 -2.81 10.58 -4.49
CA SER A 57 -2.99 9.51 -5.48
C SER A 57 -1.67 8.90 -5.89
N ASP A 58 -0.69 9.71 -6.25
CA ASP A 58 0.63 9.24 -6.66
C ASP A 58 1.32 8.48 -5.52
N LEU A 59 1.29 9.03 -4.30
CA LEU A 59 1.85 8.38 -3.11
C LEU A 59 1.15 7.05 -2.81
N HIS A 60 -0.18 7.00 -2.92
CA HIS A 60 -0.94 5.78 -2.72
C HIS A 60 -0.55 4.73 -3.76
N THR A 61 -0.61 5.08 -5.04
CA THR A 61 -0.32 4.15 -6.14
C THR A 61 1.11 3.64 -6.07
N LEU A 62 2.10 4.51 -5.88
CA LEU A 62 3.50 4.07 -5.77
C LEU A 62 3.72 3.20 -4.52
N GLY A 63 3.15 3.59 -3.38
CA GLY A 63 3.20 2.79 -2.16
C GLY A 63 2.58 1.40 -2.33
N SER A 64 1.39 1.33 -2.94
CA SER A 64 0.71 0.06 -3.23
C SER A 64 1.49 -0.82 -4.20
N VAL A 65 2.10 -0.25 -5.24
CA VAL A 65 2.90 -1.01 -6.21
C VAL A 65 4.13 -1.63 -5.53
N VAL A 66 4.86 -0.87 -4.71
CA VAL A 66 6.00 -1.37 -3.93
C VAL A 66 5.56 -2.47 -2.97
N MET A 67 4.44 -2.26 -2.26
CA MET A 67 3.88 -3.24 -1.34
C MET A 67 3.52 -4.54 -2.06
N ILE A 68 2.77 -4.49 -3.17
CA ILE A 68 2.36 -5.68 -3.93
C ILE A 68 3.58 -6.42 -4.46
N ALA A 69 4.54 -5.71 -5.08
CA ALA A 69 5.76 -6.31 -5.58
C ALA A 69 6.55 -7.01 -4.44
N GLY A 70 6.68 -6.36 -3.29
CA GLY A 70 7.32 -6.94 -2.11
C GLY A 70 6.59 -8.18 -1.60
N VAL A 71 5.26 -8.15 -1.49
CA VAL A 71 4.44 -9.29 -1.05
C VAL A 71 4.58 -10.47 -2.00
N VAL A 72 4.64 -10.24 -3.32
CA VAL A 72 4.89 -11.31 -4.29
C VAL A 72 6.24 -11.97 -4.03
N VAL A 73 7.30 -11.17 -3.82
CA VAL A 73 8.63 -11.71 -3.48
C VAL A 73 8.58 -12.46 -2.14
N HIS A 74 7.90 -11.93 -1.13
CA HIS A 74 7.75 -12.58 0.17
C HIS A 74 7.09 -13.96 0.04
N ILE A 75 5.99 -14.06 -0.71
CA ILE A 75 5.30 -15.33 -0.95
C ILE A 75 6.22 -16.33 -1.64
N VAL A 76 6.96 -15.90 -2.66
CA VAL A 76 7.93 -16.77 -3.37
C VAL A 76 9.01 -17.28 -2.41
N LEU A 77 9.57 -16.42 -1.55
CA LEU A 77 10.58 -16.81 -0.56
C LEU A 77 10.04 -17.78 0.49
N HIS A 78 8.75 -17.70 0.82
CA HIS A 78 8.09 -18.50 1.85
C HIS A 78 7.29 -19.70 1.30
N TRP A 79 7.31 -19.95 -0.01
CA TRP A 79 6.48 -20.94 -0.69
C TRP A 79 6.54 -22.35 -0.06
N ASN A 80 7.75 -22.86 0.23
CA ASN A 80 7.92 -24.17 0.83
C ASN A 80 7.28 -24.27 2.22
N TRP A 81 7.39 -23.21 3.02
CA TRP A 81 6.75 -23.15 4.33
C TRP A 81 5.22 -23.15 4.18
N ILE A 82 4.68 -22.35 3.26
CA ILE A 82 3.24 -22.29 2.99
C ILE A 82 2.70 -23.69 2.63
N VAL A 83 3.29 -24.35 1.64
CA VAL A 83 2.85 -25.68 1.18
C VAL A 83 2.93 -26.72 2.32
N CYS A 84 4.03 -26.75 3.07
CA CYS A 84 4.19 -27.68 4.19
C CYS A 84 3.21 -27.40 5.34
N ALA A 85 2.94 -26.14 5.65
CA ALA A 85 1.97 -25.76 6.66
C ALA A 85 0.54 -26.14 6.24
N THR A 86 0.13 -25.81 5.01
CA THR A 86 -1.20 -26.16 4.48
C THR A 86 -1.42 -27.67 4.48
N LYS A 87 -0.43 -28.48 4.07
CA LYS A 87 -0.52 -29.95 4.08
C LYS A 87 -0.68 -30.56 5.48
N LYS A 88 -0.24 -29.87 6.53
CA LYS A 88 -0.40 -30.34 7.92
C LYS A 88 -1.75 -29.97 8.53
N MET A 89 -2.41 -28.95 7.97
CA MET A 89 -3.71 -28.47 8.42
C MET A 89 -4.88 -29.17 7.73
N LEU A 90 -4.62 -29.83 6.59
CA LEU A 90 -5.53 -30.71 5.87
C LEU A 90 -5.34 -32.16 6.34
#